data_AF-A0A920AYV0-F1
#
_entry.id   AF-A0A920AYV0-F1
#
_cell.length_a   1.000
_cell.length_b   1.000
_cell.length_c   1.000
_cell.angle_alpha   90.00
_cell.angle_beta   90.00
_cell.angle_gamma   90.00
#
_symmetry.space_group_name_H-M   'P 1'
#
loop_
_entity.id
_entity.type
_entity.pdbx_description
1 polymer ?
#
loop_
_entity_poly.entity_id
_entity_poly.type
_entity_poly.pdbx_seq_one_letter_code
_entity_poly.pdbx_strand_id
1 'polypeptide(L)'
;MNETSTSDLGFVFNEIIQKVQFPIIYSDSEKNPNYYKNLVEGLSEIELKNIIQSMDDLNEPIPITYTLQGEKILLGFLHYGESSIIMSLKWLPLIELLILLLFIILFTISFNSVNKIEKSNIWNGMAKETAHQLGTPISALMGWVQRMKK
;
A
#
# COMPACT_ATOMS: atom_id res chain seq x y z
N MET A 1 5.62 23.39 47.96
CA MET A 1 4.62 23.19 46.87
C MET A 1 5.39 22.72 45.64
N ASN A 2 4.87 21.70 44.94
CA ASN A 2 5.13 21.37 43.53
C ASN A 2 6.16 20.28 43.10
N GLU A 3 6.45 19.26 43.91
CA GLU A 3 7.25 18.10 43.44
C GLU A 3 6.41 17.02 42.73
N THR A 4 5.14 16.84 43.11
CA THR A 4 4.26 15.81 42.52
C THR A 4 3.73 16.18 41.13
N SER A 5 3.44 17.47 40.88
CA SER A 5 2.93 17.91 39.57
C SER A 5 4.01 17.92 38.48
N THR A 6 5.28 18.13 38.85
CA THR A 6 6.40 18.07 37.91
C THR A 6 6.79 16.63 37.57
N SER A 7 6.67 15.69 38.53
CA SER A 7 6.87 14.26 38.26
C SER A 7 5.78 13.66 37.37
N ASP A 8 4.52 14.05 37.56
CA ASP A 8 3.39 13.56 36.73
C ASP A 8 3.48 14.08 35.30
N LEU A 9 3.85 15.35 35.11
CA LEU A 9 4.15 15.91 33.79
C LEU A 9 5.34 15.21 33.14
N GLY A 10 6.40 14.94 33.92
CA GLY A 10 7.56 14.18 33.46
C GLY A 10 7.20 12.77 33.02
N PHE A 11 6.35 12.06 33.75
CA PHE A 11 5.85 10.73 33.40
C PHE A 11 5.04 10.76 32.09
N VAL A 12 4.05 11.65 31.96
CA VAL A 12 3.26 11.78 30.72
C VAL A 12 4.16 12.14 29.54
N PHE A 13 5.16 13.01 29.74
CA PHE A 13 6.08 13.39 28.70
C PHE A 13 7.03 12.26 28.28
N ASN A 14 7.65 11.55 29.22
CA ASN A 14 8.65 10.52 28.93
C ASN A 14 8.05 9.15 28.57
N GLU A 15 6.95 8.76 29.20
CA GLU A 15 6.39 7.42 29.00
C GLU A 15 5.32 7.38 27.91
N ILE A 16 4.54 8.45 27.76
CA ILE A 16 3.49 8.54 26.73
C ILE A 16 4.05 9.27 25.53
N ILE A 17 4.40 10.57 25.66
CA ILE A 17 4.76 11.47 24.53
C ILE A 17 6.10 11.09 23.86
N GLN A 18 7.12 10.63 24.60
CA GLN A 18 8.40 10.28 23.98
C GLN A 18 8.40 8.96 23.22
N LYS A 19 7.59 7.98 23.65
CA LYS A 19 7.43 6.69 22.94
C LYS A 19 6.62 6.82 21.66
N VAL A 20 5.98 7.97 21.49
CA VAL A 20 5.23 8.26 20.29
C VAL A 20 6.18 8.45 19.10
N GLN A 21 5.93 7.71 18.02
CA GLN A 21 6.65 7.79 16.76
C GLN A 21 5.98 8.70 15.72
N PHE A 22 5.08 9.59 16.16
CA PHE A 22 4.47 10.60 15.30
C PHE A 22 5.11 11.97 15.47
N PRO A 23 5.17 12.78 14.41
CA PRO A 23 5.72 14.13 14.46
C PRO A 23 4.86 15.01 15.36
N ILE A 24 5.51 15.76 16.24
CA ILE A 24 4.86 16.70 17.16
C ILE A 24 5.51 18.08 17.07
N ILE A 25 4.70 19.12 17.15
CA ILE A 25 5.14 20.51 17.24
C ILE A 25 4.37 21.18 18.37
N TYR A 26 5.09 21.80 19.30
CA TYR A 26 4.53 22.66 20.33
C TYR A 26 4.66 24.12 19.89
N SER A 27 3.53 24.83 19.90
CA SER A 27 3.46 26.27 19.64
C SER A 27 3.07 27.04 20.90
N ASP A 28 3.43 28.33 20.94
CA ASP A 28 2.83 29.27 21.89
C ASP A 28 1.34 29.56 21.57
N SER A 29 0.75 30.48 22.35
CA SER A 29 -0.61 30.98 22.16
C SER A 29 -0.84 31.71 20.82
N GLU A 30 0.23 32.20 20.18
CA GLU A 30 0.20 32.89 18.89
C GLU A 30 0.47 31.93 17.71
N LYS A 31 0.55 30.61 17.97
CA LYS A 31 0.91 29.57 17.01
C LYS A 31 2.33 29.69 16.44
N ASN A 32 3.25 30.32 17.15
CA ASN A 32 4.66 30.27 16.78
C ASN A 32 5.30 28.97 17.31
N PRO A 33 6.00 28.21 16.46
CA PRO A 33 6.61 26.93 16.84
C PRO A 33 7.80 27.16 17.78
N ASN A 34 7.75 26.56 18.97
CA ASN A 34 8.82 26.67 19.98
C ASN A 34 9.63 25.38 20.09
N TYR A 35 8.99 24.23 19.88
CA TYR A 35 9.64 22.93 20.04
C TYR A 35 9.04 21.91 19.07
N TYR A 36 9.86 21.04 18.51
CA TYR A 36 9.41 19.98 17.61
C TYR A 36 10.17 18.68 17.87
N LYS A 37 9.53 17.53 17.58
CA LYS A 37 10.13 16.20 17.71
C LYS A 37 9.63 15.26 16.61
N ASN A 38 10.45 14.28 16.24
CA ASN A 38 10.20 13.30 15.18
C ASN A 38 9.98 13.98 13.80
N LEU A 39 10.68 15.10 13.58
CA LEU A 39 10.74 15.86 12.34
C LEU A 39 12.20 16.00 11.91
N VAL A 40 12.43 16.35 10.65
CA VAL A 40 13.78 16.58 10.11
C VAL A 40 14.43 17.74 10.87
N GLU A 41 15.69 17.59 11.27
CA GLU A 41 16.42 18.67 11.93
C GLU A 41 16.75 19.80 10.94
N GLY A 42 16.75 21.05 11.41
CA GLY A 42 17.13 22.21 10.61
C GLY A 42 16.00 22.85 9.79
N LEU A 43 14.74 22.51 10.09
CA LEU A 43 13.58 23.17 9.49
C LEU A 43 13.52 24.65 9.84
N SER A 44 13.21 25.49 8.85
CA SER A 44 12.94 26.91 9.03
C SER A 44 11.59 27.17 9.70
N GLU A 45 11.39 28.37 10.26
CA GLU A 45 10.10 28.76 10.86
C GLU A 45 8.94 28.69 9.87
N ILE A 46 9.19 28.99 8.60
CA ILE A 46 8.17 28.94 7.52
C ILE A 46 7.77 27.48 7.26
N GLU A 47 8.75 26.57 7.19
CA GLU A 47 8.48 25.14 7.00
C GLU A 47 7.72 24.56 8.20
N LEU A 48 8.10 24.92 9.43
CA LEU A 48 7.38 24.51 10.63
C LEU A 48 5.94 25.00 10.66
N LYS A 49 5.68 26.24 10.23
CA LYS A 49 4.31 26.78 10.11
C LYS A 49 3.48 26.03 9.06
N ASN A 50 4.08 25.69 7.91
CA ASN A 50 3.41 24.87 6.90
C ASN A 50 3.09 23.46 7.42
N ILE A 51 4.01 22.87 8.19
CA ILE A 51 3.79 21.55 8.80
C ILE A 51 2.67 21.63 9.85
N ILE A 52 2.67 22.65 10.72
CA ILE A 52 1.57 22.89 11.67
C ILE A 52 0.23 22.95 10.94
N GLN A 53 0.14 23.71 9.84
CA GLN A 53 -1.10 23.81 9.07
C GLN A 53 -1.53 22.45 8.52
N SER A 54 -0.60 21.66 7.97
CA SER A 54 -0.92 20.31 7.48
C SER A 54 -1.32 19.33 8.60
N MET A 55 -0.81 19.52 9.82
CA MET A 55 -1.22 18.75 11.00
C MET A 55 -2.62 19.15 11.44
N ASP A 56 -2.90 20.45 11.50
CA ASP A 56 -4.19 21.03 11.92
C ASP A 56 -5.32 20.69 10.94
N ASP A 57 -5.02 20.55 9.64
CA ASP A 57 -6.00 20.13 8.63
C ASP A 57 -6.48 18.69 8.83
N LEU A 58 -5.64 17.83 9.41
CA LEU A 58 -5.93 16.41 9.63
C LEU A 58 -6.41 16.11 11.05
N ASN A 59 -5.95 16.89 12.03
CA ASN A 59 -6.16 16.67 13.46
C ASN A 59 -6.40 18.00 14.18
N GLU A 60 -7.36 18.06 15.10
CA GLU A 60 -7.53 19.25 15.93
C GLU A 60 -6.35 19.41 16.91
N PRO A 61 -5.72 20.59 17.00
CA PRO A 61 -4.60 20.82 17.90
C PRO A 61 -5.04 20.73 19.36
N ILE A 62 -4.22 20.11 20.20
CA ILE A 62 -4.53 19.90 21.62
C ILE A 62 -4.11 21.17 22.40
N PRO A 63 -5.04 21.91 23.03
CA PRO A 63 -4.68 23.10 23.81
C PRO A 63 -4.02 22.68 25.14
N ILE A 64 -2.87 23.28 25.44
CA ILE A 64 -2.20 23.10 26.73
C ILE A 64 -2.64 24.25 27.64
N THR A 65 -3.37 23.93 28.71
CA THR A 65 -3.86 24.92 29.69
C THR A 65 -3.32 24.63 31.09
N TYR A 66 -2.97 25.68 31.83
CA TYR A 66 -2.60 25.60 33.24
C TYR A 66 -3.66 26.30 34.10
N THR A 67 -4.10 25.64 35.17
CA THR A 67 -5.09 26.22 36.09
C THR A 67 -4.36 26.81 37.29
N LEU A 68 -4.40 28.13 37.44
CA LEU A 68 -3.91 28.83 38.63
C LEU A 68 -5.08 29.53 39.30
N GLN A 69 -5.31 29.26 40.60
CA GLN A 69 -6.37 29.91 41.40
C GLN A 69 -7.80 29.83 40.80
N GLY A 70 -8.07 28.79 40.00
CA GLY A 70 -9.38 28.59 39.36
C GLY A 70 -9.52 29.20 37.96
N GLU A 71 -8.55 30.00 37.51
CA GLU A 71 -8.50 30.51 36.14
C GLU A 71 -7.63 29.61 35.25
N LYS A 72 -8.15 29.27 34.07
CA LYS A 72 -7.44 28.50 33.05
C LYS A 72 -6.66 29.47 32.16
N ILE A 73 -5.33 29.36 32.19
CA ILE A 73 -4.42 30.11 31.33
C ILE A 73 -4.01 29.19 30.17
N LEU A 74 -4.17 29.65 28.93
CA LEU A 74 -3.73 28.92 27.75
C LEU A 74 -2.23 29.17 27.53
N LEU A 75 -1.43 28.11 27.58
CA LEU A 75 0.02 28.16 27.39
C LEU A 75 0.42 28.03 25.92
N GLY A 76 -0.38 27.30 25.14
CA GLY A 76 -0.09 27.05 23.73
C GLY A 76 -0.86 25.85 23.18
N PHE A 77 -0.40 25.37 22.03
CA PHE A 77 -1.03 24.25 21.31
C PHE A 77 0.00 23.16 21.01
N LEU A 78 -0.47 21.90 21.11
CA LEU A 78 0.29 20.73 20.66
C LEU A 78 -0.32 20.24 19.35
N HIS A 79 0.46 20.41 18.29
CA HIS A 79 0.17 19.92 16.95
C HIS A 79 0.79 18.54 16.78
N TYR A 80 0.03 17.61 16.21
CA TYR A 80 0.51 16.24 15.97
C TYR A 80 0.09 15.77 14.57
N GLY A 81 1.06 15.20 13.86
CA GLY A 81 0.82 14.60 12.55
C GLY A 81 0.61 13.10 12.65
N GLU A 82 0.33 12.48 11.51
CA GLU A 82 0.37 11.02 11.38
C GLU A 82 1.83 10.51 11.42
N SER A 83 2.06 9.36 12.05
CA SER A 83 3.37 8.69 12.02
C SER A 83 3.77 8.29 10.59
N SER A 84 5.07 8.23 10.33
CA SER A 84 5.63 7.68 9.08
C SER A 84 5.13 6.27 8.78
N ILE A 85 4.79 5.49 9.82
CA ILE A 85 4.19 4.16 9.66
C ILE A 85 2.80 4.25 9.02
N ILE A 86 1.97 5.20 9.47
CA ILE A 86 0.60 5.41 8.98
C ILE A 86 0.64 5.84 7.51
N MET A 87 1.58 6.73 7.17
CA MET A 87 1.81 7.13 5.79
C MET A 87 2.19 5.94 4.90
N SER A 88 2.98 4.99 5.40
CA SER A 88 3.34 3.77 4.66
C SER A 88 2.16 2.82 4.48
N LEU A 89 1.26 2.72 5.48
CA LEU A 89 0.05 1.91 5.38
C LEU A 89 -0.90 2.41 4.29
N LYS A 90 -0.94 3.72 4.01
CA LYS A 90 -1.78 4.30 2.93
C LYS A 90 -1.46 3.74 1.54
N TRP A 91 -0.22 3.29 1.31
CA TRP A 91 0.19 2.72 0.02
C TRP A 91 -0.13 1.22 -0.13
N LEU A 92 -0.39 0.51 0.97
CA LEU A 92 -0.65 -0.94 0.94
C LEU A 92 -1.80 -1.34 0.01
N PRO A 93 -2.99 -0.69 0.03
CA PRO A 93 -4.10 -1.07 -0.85
C PRO A 93 -3.75 -0.94 -2.33
N LEU A 94 -2.91 0.02 -2.69
CA LEU A 94 -2.50 0.24 -4.08
C LEU A 94 -1.49 -0.82 -4.56
N ILE A 95 -0.57 -1.21 -3.68
CA ILE A 95 0.36 -2.32 -3.93
C ILE A 95 -0.40 -3.65 -4.04
N GLU A 96 -1.39 -3.89 -3.17
CA GLU A 96 -2.24 -5.08 -3.23
C GLU A 96 -2.99 -5.18 -4.55
N LEU A 97 -3.59 -4.08 -5.01
CA LEU A 97 -4.27 -4.02 -6.31
C LEU A 97 -3.31 -4.30 -7.48
N LEU A 98 -2.09 -3.76 -7.43
CA LEU A 98 -1.05 -4.02 -8.43
C LEU A 98 -0.70 -5.51 -8.50
N ILE A 99 -0.49 -6.13 -7.34
CA ILE A 99 -0.18 -7.57 -7.23
C ILE A 99 -1.35 -8.39 -7.79
N LEU A 100 -2.59 -8.06 -7.41
CA LEU A 100 -3.78 -8.74 -7.92
C LEU A 100 -3.90 -8.63 -9.44
N LEU A 101 -3.68 -7.45 -10.00
CA LEU A 101 -3.70 -7.21 -11.45
C LEU A 101 -2.62 -8.04 -12.16
N LEU A 102 -1.42 -8.11 -11.59
CA LEU A 102 -0.34 -8.95 -12.11
C LEU A 102 -0.73 -10.44 -12.12
N PHE A 103 -1.40 -10.93 -11.06
CA PHE A 103 -1.94 -12.28 -11.04
C PHE A 103 -3.00 -12.52 -12.12
N ILE A 104 -3.91 -11.56 -12.36
CA ILE A 104 -4.92 -11.67 -13.42
C ILE A 104 -4.26 -11.78 -14.81
N ILE A 105 -3.22 -10.98 -15.05
CA ILE A 105 -2.48 -11.01 -16.32
C ILE A 105 -1.82 -12.37 -16.51
N LEU A 106 -1.07 -12.84 -15.50
CA LEU A 106 -0.43 -14.14 -15.54
C LEU A 106 -1.43 -15.28 -15.73
N PHE A 107 -2.55 -15.21 -15.01
CA PHE A 107 -3.65 -16.16 -15.14
C PHE A 107 -4.19 -16.19 -16.57
N THR A 108 -4.46 -15.02 -17.16
CA THR A 108 -4.98 -14.91 -18.53
C THR A 108 -4.01 -15.48 -19.56
N ILE A 109 -2.73 -15.16 -19.44
CA ILE A 109 -1.68 -15.70 -20.33
C ILE A 109 -1.61 -17.23 -20.21
N SER A 110 -1.57 -17.73 -18.98
CA SER A 110 -1.50 -19.17 -18.69
C SER A 110 -2.72 -19.90 -19.25
N PHE A 111 -3.92 -19.39 -18.98
CA PHE A 111 -5.18 -19.96 -19.45
C PHE A 111 -5.26 -20.02 -20.98
N ASN A 112 -4.86 -18.94 -21.66
CA ASN A 112 -4.82 -18.91 -23.12
C ASN A 112 -3.81 -19.91 -23.70
N SER A 113 -2.66 -20.09 -23.04
CA SER A 113 -1.64 -21.07 -23.44
C SER A 113 -2.18 -22.50 -23.35
N VAL A 114 -2.80 -22.85 -22.22
CA VAL A 114 -3.41 -24.18 -22.01
C VAL A 114 -4.47 -24.46 -23.07
N ASN A 115 -5.39 -23.53 -23.31
CA ASN A 115 -6.42 -23.68 -24.34
C ASN A 115 -5.84 -23.89 -25.74
N LYS A 116 -4.73 -23.22 -26.08
CA LYS A 116 -4.04 -23.40 -27.36
C LYS A 116 -3.41 -24.78 -27.47
N ILE A 117 -2.77 -25.25 -26.39
CA ILE A 117 -2.16 -26.58 -26.34
C ILE A 117 -3.21 -27.67 -26.47
N GLU A 118 -4.31 -27.59 -25.71
CA GLU A 118 -5.41 -28.55 -25.79
C GLU A 118 -5.97 -28.65 -27.21
N LYS A 119 -6.26 -27.51 -27.84
CA LYS A 119 -6.71 -27.47 -29.24
C LYS A 119 -5.67 -28.12 -30.17
N SER A 120 -4.40 -27.73 -30.07
CA SER A 120 -3.33 -28.30 -30.90
C SER A 120 -3.21 -29.82 -30.75
N ASN A 121 -3.37 -30.34 -29.53
CA ASN A 121 -3.33 -31.77 -29.25
C ASN A 121 -4.53 -32.50 -29.86
N ILE A 122 -5.73 -31.92 -29.74
CA ILE A 122 -6.94 -32.48 -30.36
C ILE A 122 -6.79 -32.50 -31.88
N TRP A 123 -6.34 -31.41 -32.49
CA TRP A 123 -6.11 -31.33 -33.94
C TRP A 123 -5.07 -32.34 -34.42
N ASN A 124 -3.97 -32.51 -33.69
CA ASN A 124 -2.97 -33.51 -34.00
C ASN A 124 -3.53 -34.94 -33.90
N GLY A 125 -4.35 -35.22 -32.87
CA GLY A 125 -5.05 -36.49 -32.72
C GLY A 125 -6.03 -36.77 -33.88
N MET A 126 -6.87 -35.80 -34.21
CA MET A 126 -7.82 -35.88 -35.34
C MET A 126 -7.09 -36.09 -36.67
N ALA A 127 -5.97 -35.40 -36.90
CA ALA A 127 -5.16 -35.56 -38.11
C ALA A 127 -4.57 -36.98 -38.20
N LYS A 128 -4.05 -37.53 -37.09
CA LYS A 128 -3.53 -38.89 -37.05
C LYS A 128 -4.61 -39.94 -37.33
N GLU A 129 -5.80 -39.78 -36.74
CA GLU A 129 -6.94 -40.67 -36.96
C GLU A 129 -7.45 -40.56 -38.40
N THR A 130 -7.57 -39.35 -38.95
CA THR A 130 -8.00 -39.12 -40.33
C THR A 130 -6.99 -39.66 -41.33
N ALA A 131 -5.68 -39.47 -41.10
CA ALA A 131 -4.63 -40.05 -41.94
C ALA A 131 -4.70 -41.58 -41.94
N HIS A 132 -4.98 -42.19 -40.79
CA HIS A 132 -5.21 -43.63 -40.69
C HIS A 132 -6.45 -44.06 -41.48
N GLN A 133 -7.59 -43.37 -41.29
CA GLN A 133 -8.85 -43.67 -41.96
C GLN A 133 -8.79 -43.46 -43.48
N LEU A 134 -8.10 -42.43 -43.98
CA LEU A 134 -7.89 -42.19 -45.41
C LEU A 134 -6.89 -43.16 -46.04
N GLY A 135 -5.94 -43.69 -45.25
CA GLY A 135 -4.95 -44.65 -45.73
C GLY A 135 -5.58 -45.95 -46.26
N THR A 136 -6.64 -46.44 -45.62
CA THR A 136 -7.35 -47.68 -46.00
C THR A 136 -8.02 -47.60 -47.39
N PRO A 137 -8.89 -46.63 -47.70
CA PRO A 137 -9.51 -46.50 -49.01
C PRO A 137 -8.50 -46.11 -50.10
N ILE A 138 -7.50 -45.26 -49.81
CA ILE A 138 -6.45 -44.94 -50.77
C ILE A 138 -5.66 -46.19 -51.17
N SER A 139 -5.32 -47.04 -50.20
CA SER A 139 -4.63 -48.30 -50.46
C SER A 139 -5.50 -49.25 -51.31
N ALA A 140 -6.81 -49.29 -51.07
CA ALA A 140 -7.74 -50.06 -51.89
C ALA A 140 -7.78 -49.55 -53.35
N LEU A 141 -7.87 -48.22 -53.56
CA LEU A 141 -7.85 -47.61 -54.90
C LEU A 141 -6.54 -47.90 -55.65
N MET A 142 -5.40 -47.80 -54.97
CA MET A 142 -4.10 -48.11 -55.56
C MET A 142 -4.03 -49.56 -56.04
N GLY A 143 -4.59 -50.51 -55.27
CA GLY A 143 -4.68 -51.91 -55.65
C GLY A 143 -5.49 -52.13 -56.94
N TRP A 144 -6.62 -51.43 -57.10
CA TRP A 144 -7.41 -51.48 -58.33
C TRP A 144 -6.66 -50.90 -59.55
N VAL A 145 -5.98 -49.77 -59.39
CA VAL A 145 -5.15 -49.18 -60.46
C VAL A 145 -4.04 -50.14 -60.89
N GLN A 146 -3.40 -50.82 -59.93
CA GLN A 146 -2.33 -51.77 -60.20
C GLN A 146 -2.83 -53.02 -60.95
N ARG A 147 -4.05 -53.48 -60.64
CA ARG A 147 -4.72 -54.58 -61.34
C ARG A 147 -5.03 -54.24 -62.80
N MET A 148 -5.44 -53.00 -63.10
CA MET A 148 -5.76 -52.57 -64.47
C MET A 148 -4.53 -52.36 -65.36
N LYS A 149 -3.36 -52.14 -64.75
CA LYS A 149 -2.11 -51.91 -65.48
C LYS A 149 -1.38 -53.22 -65.87
N LYS A 150 -1.86 -54.36 -65.39
CA LYS A 150 -1.33 -55.71 -65.68
C LYS A 150 -2.22 -56.43 -66.67
#